data_AF-A0A182EUW7-F1
#
_entry.id   AF-A0A182EUW7-F1
#
_cell.length_a   1.000
_cell.length_b   1.000
_cell.length_c   1.000
_cell.angle_alpha   90.00
_cell.angle_beta   90.00
_cell.angle_gamma   90.00
#
_symmetry.space_group_name_H-M   'P 1'
#
loop_
_entity.id
_entity.type
_entity.pdbx_description
1 polymer ?
#
loop_
_entity_poly.entity_id
_entity_poly.type
_entity_poly.pdbx_seq_one_letter_code
_entity_poly.pdbx_strand_id
1 'polypeptide(L)'
;MTGEHILSYNTSLIHNITRVLNTILLNQNRHFRPINGDPNSPLQVEIDISVRSIGPISEQKMEFSLDCYFRQKWLDQRLSFDTFANREDLPISSKMLKDIWTPDTYIRNGRNSYLHTLTVPNVLFRVRYDGQIHVSQ
;
A
#
# COMPACT_ATOMS: atom_id res chain seq x y z
N MET A 1 -16.63 -30.09 15.59
CA MET A 1 -15.80 -29.02 16.21
C MET A 1 -14.99 -28.20 15.20
N THR A 2 -14.78 -28.62 13.94
CA THR A 2 -13.98 -27.86 12.96
C THR A 2 -14.77 -26.86 12.10
N GLY A 3 -16.09 -27.04 11.94
CA GLY A 3 -16.93 -26.19 11.07
C GLY A 3 -17.25 -24.80 11.63
N GLU A 4 -17.51 -24.68 12.94
CA GLU A 4 -17.88 -23.40 13.57
C GLU A 4 -16.71 -22.40 13.62
N HIS A 5 -15.48 -22.90 13.79
CA HIS A 5 -14.27 -22.07 13.74
C HIS A 5 -13.99 -21.52 12.33
N ILE A 6 -14.31 -22.28 11.27
CA ILE A 6 -14.13 -21.82 9.88
C ILE A 6 -15.20 -20.78 9.51
N LEU A 7 -16.45 -20.99 9.95
CA LEU A 7 -17.55 -20.06 9.70
C LEU A 7 -17.32 -18.72 10.41
N SER A 8 -16.96 -18.73 11.71
CA SER A 8 -16.64 -17.50 12.45
C SER A 8 -15.45 -16.75 11.84
N TYR A 9 -14.40 -17.48 11.42
CA TYR A 9 -13.26 -16.91 10.71
C TYR A 9 -13.67 -16.16 9.43
N ASN A 10 -14.47 -16.80 8.57
CA ASN A 10 -14.91 -16.20 7.32
C ASN A 10 -15.79 -14.97 7.55
N THR A 11 -16.67 -15.01 8.56
CA THR A 11 -17.52 -13.88 8.91
C THR A 11 -16.70 -12.67 9.37
N SER A 12 -15.70 -12.87 10.23
CA SER A 12 -14.82 -11.77 10.69
C SER A 12 -13.96 -11.18 9.56
N LEU A 13 -13.42 -12.03 8.68
CA LEU A 13 -12.67 -11.56 7.51
C LEU A 13 -13.53 -10.69 6.59
N ILE A 14 -14.73 -11.16 6.25
CA ILE A 14 -15.67 -10.43 5.40
C ILE A 14 -16.05 -9.10 6.08
N HIS A 15 -16.35 -9.13 7.38
CA HIS A 15 -16.68 -7.92 8.14
C HIS A 15 -15.57 -6.87 8.07
N ASN A 16 -14.31 -7.26 8.29
CA ASN A 16 -13.18 -6.34 8.26
C ASN A 16 -12.89 -5.81 6.85
N ILE A 17 -12.95 -6.67 5.82
CA ILE A 17 -12.81 -6.24 4.42
C ILE A 17 -13.90 -5.23 4.09
N THR A 18 -15.16 -5.52 4.43
CA THR A 18 -16.29 -4.60 4.19
C THR A 18 -16.10 -3.29 4.95
N ARG A 19 -15.63 -3.32 6.20
CA ARG A 19 -15.32 -2.11 6.99
C ARG A 19 -14.27 -1.25 6.30
N VAL A 20 -13.13 -1.83 5.93
CA VAL A 20 -12.04 -1.10 5.25
C VAL A 20 -12.53 -0.53 3.91
N LEU A 21 -13.23 -1.33 3.10
CA LEU A 21 -13.76 -0.88 1.80
C LEU A 21 -14.81 0.23 1.96
N ASN A 22 -15.72 0.13 2.92
CA ASN A 22 -16.70 1.18 3.20
C ASN A 22 -16.00 2.47 3.63
N THR A 23 -14.96 2.37 4.46
CA THR A 23 -14.17 3.55 4.82
C THR A 23 -13.57 4.20 3.57
N ILE A 24 -12.87 3.43 2.72
CA ILE A 24 -12.25 3.93 1.48
C ILE A 24 -13.27 4.59 0.55
N LEU A 25 -14.43 3.97 0.35
CA LEU A 25 -15.38 4.39 -0.68
C LEU A 25 -16.33 5.51 -0.22
N LEU A 26 -16.67 5.56 1.08
CA LEU A 26 -17.75 6.43 1.58
C LEU A 26 -17.24 7.58 2.45
N ASN A 27 -16.15 7.37 3.19
CA ASN A 27 -15.75 8.27 4.28
C ASN A 27 -14.38 8.91 4.08
N GLN A 28 -13.60 8.45 3.10
CA GLN A 28 -12.27 8.98 2.84
C GLN A 28 -12.30 10.15 1.87
N ASN A 29 -11.61 11.23 2.25
CA ASN A 29 -11.17 12.24 1.30
C ASN A 29 -9.67 12.09 1.07
N ARG A 30 -9.31 11.51 -0.08
CA ARG A 30 -7.92 11.25 -0.50
C ARG A 30 -7.02 12.48 -0.57
N HIS A 31 -7.59 13.68 -0.66
CA HIS A 31 -6.81 14.92 -0.80
C HIS A 31 -6.21 15.37 0.55
N PHE A 32 -6.68 14.81 1.66
CA PHE A 32 -6.16 15.12 2.98
C PHE A 32 -5.22 14.02 3.48
N ARG A 33 -4.00 14.44 3.81
CA ARG A 33 -2.99 13.61 4.47
C ARG A 33 -3.56 13.01 5.76
N PRO A 34 -3.33 11.71 6.05
CA PRO A 34 -3.67 11.12 7.34
C PRO A 34 -3.07 11.90 8.51
N ILE A 35 -3.85 12.08 9.57
CA ILE A 35 -3.40 12.63 10.85
C ILE A 35 -3.54 11.51 11.88
N ASN A 36 -2.42 10.98 12.36
CA ASN A 36 -2.37 9.86 13.29
C ASN A 36 -1.96 10.37 14.68
N GLY A 37 -2.90 10.99 15.40
CA GLY A 37 -2.63 11.65 16.69
C GLY A 37 -2.40 13.14 16.55
N ASP A 38 -1.18 13.63 16.83
CA ASP A 38 -0.87 15.07 16.82
C ASP A 38 -0.92 15.64 15.39
N PRO A 39 -1.80 16.63 15.10
CA PRO A 39 -1.88 17.30 13.79
C PRO A 39 -0.57 17.95 13.32
N ASN A 40 0.31 18.33 14.25
CA ASN A 40 1.58 18.98 13.94
C ASN A 40 2.70 17.98 13.63
N SER A 41 2.49 16.69 13.89
CA SER A 41 3.49 15.68 13.60
C SER A 41 3.55 15.37 12.09
N PRO A 42 4.75 15.20 11.52
CA PRO A 42 4.88 14.78 10.12
C PRO A 42 4.43 13.34 9.97
N LEU A 43 3.78 13.03 8.84
CA LEU A 43 3.52 11.64 8.48
C LEU A 43 4.83 10.98 8.06
N GLN A 44 5.21 9.91 8.76
CA GLN A 44 6.37 9.11 8.39
C GLN A 44 6.02 8.16 7.24
N VAL A 45 6.81 8.23 6.17
CA VAL A 45 6.74 7.32 5.02
C VAL A 45 8.06 6.54 4.95
N GLU A 46 7.99 5.24 5.16
CA GLU A 46 9.13 4.33 5.03
C GLU A 46 9.23 3.87 3.57
N ILE A 47 10.43 3.92 3.01
CA ILE A 47 10.73 3.51 1.64
C ILE A 47 11.69 2.32 1.69
N ASP A 48 11.36 1.26 0.95
CA ASP A 48 12.23 0.10 0.72
C ASP A 48 12.39 -0.11 -0.79
N ILE A 49 13.63 -0.26 -1.23
CA ILE A 49 13.98 -0.46 -2.64
C ILE A 49 14.75 -1.77 -2.76
N SER A 50 14.14 -2.74 -3.44
CA SER A 50 14.78 -4.02 -3.75
C SER A 50 15.18 -4.04 -5.21
N VAL A 51 16.46 -3.80 -5.48
CA VAL A 51 17.01 -3.82 -6.85
C VAL A 51 17.02 -5.25 -7.39
N ARG A 52 16.35 -5.46 -8.52
CA ARG A 52 16.33 -6.73 -9.26
C ARG A 52 17.47 -6.81 -10.25
N SER A 53 17.68 -5.73 -11.01
CA SER A 53 18.80 -5.63 -11.93
C SER A 53 19.17 -4.18 -12.20
N ILE A 54 20.43 -3.96 -12.52
CA ILE A 54 20.93 -2.71 -13.08
C ILE A 54 21.04 -2.96 -14.59
N GLY A 55 20.29 -2.19 -15.36
CA GLY A 55 20.26 -2.26 -16.81
C GLY A 55 21.48 -1.59 -17.47
N PRO A 56 21.43 -1.34 -18.79
CA PRO A 56 22.55 -0.78 -19.52
C PRO A 56 22.92 0.62 -19.00
N ILE A 57 24.23 0.88 -18.94
CA ILE A 57 24.80 2.17 -18.63
C ILE A 57 25.19 2.84 -19.96
N SER A 58 24.66 4.02 -20.22
CA SER A 58 25.02 4.85 -21.36
C SER A 58 25.94 5.97 -20.91
N GLU A 59 27.23 5.83 -21.21
CA GLU A 59 28.23 6.87 -20.91
C GLU A 59 27.97 8.15 -21.73
N GLN A 60 27.60 8.01 -23.00
CA GLN A 60 27.29 9.14 -23.89
C GLN A 60 26.12 9.99 -23.37
N LYS A 61 25.10 9.36 -22.78
CA LYS A 61 23.91 10.05 -22.25
C LYS A 61 24.00 10.33 -20.74
N MET A 62 25.00 9.78 -20.06
CA MET A 62 25.14 9.75 -18.60
C MET A 62 23.88 9.19 -17.90
N GLU A 63 23.40 8.04 -18.38
CA GLU A 63 22.18 7.40 -17.90
C GLU A 63 22.43 5.94 -17.55
N PHE A 64 21.66 5.41 -16.59
CA PHE A 64 21.53 3.98 -16.35
C PHE A 64 20.06 3.63 -16.16
N SER A 65 19.71 2.36 -16.41
CA SER A 65 18.39 1.83 -16.12
C SER A 65 18.41 0.97 -14.85
N LEU A 66 17.31 0.96 -14.11
CA LEU A 66 17.16 0.18 -12.88
C LEU A 66 15.82 -0.55 -12.93
N ASP A 67 15.85 -1.86 -12.70
CA ASP A 67 14.66 -2.65 -12.39
C ASP A 67 14.66 -2.93 -10.88
N CYS A 68 13.61 -2.52 -10.17
CA CYS A 68 13.48 -2.70 -8.74
C CYS A 68 12.03 -2.90 -8.33
N TYR A 69 11.83 -3.47 -7.14
CA TYR A 69 10.60 -3.27 -6.40
C TYR A 69 10.73 -2.01 -5.55
N PHE A 70 9.76 -1.12 -5.69
CA PHE A 70 9.62 0.09 -4.90
C PHE A 70 8.49 -0.08 -3.90
N ARG A 71 8.84 -0.05 -2.61
CA ARG A 71 7.90 -0.29 -1.52
C ARG A 71 7.76 0.96 -0.66
N GLN A 72 6.53 1.23 -0.27
CA GLN A 72 6.18 2.36 0.59
C GLN A 72 5.31 1.86 1.74
N LYS A 73 5.61 2.32 2.95
CA LYS A 73 4.74 2.11 4.11
C LYS A 73 4.46 3.43 4.81
N TRP A 74 3.21 3.64 5.18
CA TRP A 74 2.79 4.78 5.98
C TRP A 74 1.61 4.39 6.85
N LEU A 75 1.36 5.13 7.92
CA LEU A 75 0.23 4.89 8.81
C LEU A 75 -0.98 5.70 8.35
N ASP A 76 -2.14 5.07 8.23
CA ASP A 76 -3.43 5.72 8.09
C ASP A 76 -4.45 5.05 9.03
N GLN A 77 -4.57 5.58 10.24
CA GLN A 77 -5.42 5.01 11.29
C GLN A 77 -6.90 4.94 10.90
N ARG A 78 -7.32 5.71 9.88
CA ARG A 78 -8.70 5.66 9.38
C ARG A 78 -9.02 4.28 8.78
N LEU A 79 -8.02 3.56 8.27
CA LEU A 79 -8.17 2.22 7.70
C LEU A 79 -7.96 1.09 8.71
N SER A 80 -7.84 1.39 10.00
CA SER A 80 -7.70 0.38 11.05
C SER A 80 -8.93 -0.52 11.17
N PHE A 81 -8.70 -1.77 11.57
CA PHE A 81 -9.71 -2.80 11.75
C PHE A 81 -9.30 -3.75 12.87
N ASP A 82 -10.24 -4.56 13.35
CA ASP A 82 -10.00 -5.44 14.49
C ASP A 82 -9.21 -6.69 14.08
N THR A 83 -8.17 -7.04 14.84
CA THR A 83 -7.39 -8.26 14.61
C THR A 83 -8.28 -9.50 14.76
N PHE A 84 -8.11 -10.49 13.88
CA PHE A 84 -8.82 -11.76 13.98
C PHE A 84 -7.87 -12.93 13.68
N ALA A 85 -7.98 -14.01 14.44
CA ALA A 85 -7.28 -15.28 14.17
C ALA A 85 -5.78 -15.13 13.83
N ASN A 86 -5.04 -14.27 14.55
CA ASN A 86 -3.62 -13.97 14.34
C ASN A 86 -3.26 -13.40 12.96
N ARG A 87 -4.23 -12.91 12.18
CA ARG A 87 -4.00 -12.18 10.93
C ARG A 87 -3.93 -10.69 11.23
N GLU A 88 -2.78 -10.12 10.92
CA GLU A 88 -2.53 -8.69 11.07
C GLU A 88 -2.83 -7.91 9.79
N ASP A 89 -2.75 -8.54 8.62
CA ASP A 89 -2.84 -7.86 7.32
C ASP A 89 -4.05 -8.32 6.48
N LEU A 90 -4.70 -7.34 5.83
CA LEU A 90 -5.71 -7.54 4.81
C LEU A 90 -5.18 -7.12 3.44
N PRO A 91 -5.14 -8.03 2.45
CA PRO A 91 -4.90 -7.65 1.06
C PRO A 91 -6.13 -6.96 0.50
N ILE A 92 -5.94 -5.77 -0.07
CA ILE A 92 -7.00 -4.99 -0.70
C ILE A 92 -6.69 -4.87 -2.19
N SER A 93 -7.73 -4.71 -3.02
CA SER A 93 -7.53 -4.49 -4.46
C SER A 93 -6.69 -3.23 -4.70
N SER A 94 -5.64 -3.34 -5.50
CA SER A 94 -4.79 -2.20 -5.90
C SER A 94 -5.56 -1.08 -6.61
N LYS A 95 -6.73 -1.39 -7.17
CA LYS A 95 -7.65 -0.39 -7.75
C LYS A 95 -8.13 0.64 -6.73
N MET A 96 -8.15 0.29 -5.44
CA MET A 96 -8.58 1.17 -4.35
C MET A 96 -7.51 2.21 -3.96
N LEU A 97 -6.25 2.06 -4.41
CA LEU A 97 -5.20 3.03 -4.12
C LEU A 97 -5.53 4.43 -4.63
N LYS A 98 -6.29 4.53 -5.73
CA LYS A 98 -6.72 5.81 -6.30
C LYS A 98 -7.70 6.58 -5.40
N ASP A 99 -8.35 5.88 -4.48
CA ASP A 99 -9.42 6.39 -3.63
C ASP A 99 -8.92 6.74 -2.22
N ILE A 100 -7.65 6.49 -1.92
CA ILE A 100 -7.00 6.87 -0.66
C ILE A 100 -5.91 7.92 -0.89
N TRP A 101 -5.48 8.56 0.19
CA TRP A 101 -4.27 9.38 0.16
C TRP A 101 -3.05 8.48 -0.05
N THR A 102 -2.19 8.84 -0.99
CA THR A 102 -0.89 8.20 -1.24
C THR A 102 0.20 9.26 -1.28
N PRO A 103 1.42 8.98 -0.80
CA PRO A 103 2.54 9.90 -0.92
C PRO A 103 2.87 10.17 -2.40
N ASP A 104 3.17 11.42 -2.73
CA ASP A 104 3.57 11.90 -4.05
C ASP A 104 5.07 11.71 -4.31
N THR A 105 5.56 10.50 -4.04
CA THR A 105 6.99 10.18 -4.12
C THR A 105 7.49 10.18 -5.56
N TYR A 106 8.57 10.93 -5.84
CA TYR A 106 9.20 11.00 -7.16
C TYR A 106 10.72 10.87 -7.06
N ILE A 107 11.34 10.34 -8.12
CA ILE A 107 12.80 10.23 -8.24
C ILE A 107 13.32 11.50 -8.91
N ARG A 108 13.98 12.37 -8.13
CA ARG A 108 14.45 13.68 -8.59
C ARG A 108 15.34 13.65 -9.83
N ASN A 109 16.18 12.62 -9.94
CA ASN A 109 17.12 12.46 -11.07
C ASN A 109 16.60 11.47 -12.13
N GLY A 110 15.37 11.00 -11.99
CA GLY A 110 14.77 10.09 -12.96
C GLY A 110 14.47 10.84 -14.25
N ARG A 111 15.07 10.41 -15.37
CA ARG A 111 14.70 10.93 -16.69
C ARG A 111 13.37 10.35 -17.17
N ASN A 112 13.25 9.02 -17.13
CA ASN A 112 12.04 8.28 -17.47
C ASN A 112 11.86 7.13 -16.47
N SER A 113 10.62 6.85 -16.09
CA SER A 113 10.26 5.71 -15.25
C SER A 113 9.03 5.03 -15.82
N TYR A 114 8.98 3.70 -15.74
CA TYR A 114 7.87 2.89 -16.22
C TYR A 114 7.41 1.93 -15.12
N LEU A 115 6.11 1.87 -14.86
CA LEU A 115 5.52 0.83 -14.01
C LEU A 115 5.16 -0.38 -14.88
N HIS A 116 5.72 -1.53 -14.56
CA HIS A 116 5.46 -2.77 -15.29
C HIS A 116 3.97 -3.13 -15.24
N THR A 117 3.30 -3.12 -16.40
CA THR A 117 1.83 -3.29 -16.52
C THR A 117 1.40 -4.63 -17.18
N LEU A 118 2.30 -5.58 -17.41
CA LEU A 118 1.98 -6.86 -18.07
C LEU A 118 1.54 -7.92 -17.02
N THR A 119 0.34 -8.52 -16.98
CA THR A 119 -0.98 -8.32 -17.62
C THR A 119 -1.99 -7.60 -16.68
N VAL A 120 -1.58 -7.27 -15.46
CA VAL A 120 -2.24 -6.43 -14.44
C VAL A 120 -1.13 -5.59 -13.80
N PRO A 121 -1.37 -4.32 -13.38
CA PRO A 121 -0.37 -3.58 -12.61
C PRO A 121 0.09 -4.42 -11.42
N ASN A 122 1.39 -4.73 -11.34
CA ASN A 122 1.97 -5.59 -10.31
C ASN A 122 2.09 -4.84 -8.97
N VAL A 123 0.95 -4.36 -8.48
CA VAL A 123 0.86 -3.56 -7.27
C VAL A 123 0.20 -4.39 -6.19
N LEU A 124 0.96 -4.65 -5.12
CA LEU A 124 0.44 -5.22 -3.91
C LEU A 124 0.01 -4.08 -2.97
N PHE A 125 -1.25 -4.09 -2.53
CA PHE A 125 -1.77 -3.19 -1.51
C PHE A 125 -2.25 -4.01 -0.31
N ARG A 126 -1.67 -3.77 0.85
CA ARG A 126 -2.05 -4.38 2.13
C ARG A 126 -2.28 -3.32 3.19
N VAL A 127 -3.24 -3.58 4.06
CA VAL A 127 -3.54 -2.77 5.24
C VAL A 127 -3.38 -3.66 6.46
N ARG A 128 -2.54 -3.26 7.41
CA ARG A 128 -2.40 -3.89 8.72
C ARG A 128 -3.49 -3.42 9.67
N TYR A 129 -3.82 -4.18 10.70
CA TYR A 129 -4.91 -3.92 11.64
C TYR A 129 -4.86 -2.51 12.27
N ASP A 130 -3.67 -1.96 12.51
CA ASP A 130 -3.45 -0.63 13.07
C ASP A 130 -3.60 0.51 12.04
N GLY A 131 -3.88 0.16 10.78
CA GLY A 131 -3.96 1.10 9.65
C GLY A 131 -2.63 1.32 8.95
N GLN A 132 -1.56 0.57 9.26
CA GLN A 132 -0.33 0.66 8.48
C GLN A 132 -0.58 0.13 7.06
N ILE A 133 -0.34 0.98 6.07
CA ILE A 133 -0.45 0.64 4.67
C ILE A 133 0.90 0.16 4.17
N HIS A 134 0.89 -0.88 3.35
CA HIS A 134 2.04 -1.37 2.60
C HIS A 134 1.68 -1.43 1.12
N VAL A 135 2.44 -0.69 0.31
CA VAL A 135 2.36 -0.74 -1.15
C VAL A 135 3.69 -1.23 -1.71
N SER A 136 3.66 -2.19 -2.63
CA SER A 136 4.81 -2.64 -3.41
C SER A 136 4.48 -2.59 -4.88
N GLN A 137 5.36 -2.01 -5.70
CA GLN A 137 5.22 -1.90 -7.16
C GLN A 137 6.56 -2.08 -7.88
#